data_AF-A0A1F7QDH2-F1
#
_entry.id   AF-A0A1F7QDH2-F1
#
_cell.length_a   1.000
_cell.length_b   1.000
_cell.length_c   1.000
_cell.angle_alpha   90.00
_cell.angle_beta   90.00
_cell.angle_gamma   90.00
#
_symmetry.space_group_name_H-M   'P 1'
#
loop_
_entity.id
_entity.type
_entity.pdbx_description
1 polymer ?
#
loop_
_entity_poly.entity_id
_entity_poly.type
_entity_poly.pdbx_seq_one_letter_code
_entity_poly.pdbx_strand_id
1 'polypeptide(L)' 'MSDTATAPVLRGVRLSGRDVRLLRSARGWSQGELGAKTGLYAPAISAIEKGHQPLTREMELRLVRALWPDKEPGTP' A
#
# COMPACT_ATOMS: atom_id res chain seq x y z
N MET A 1 -7.47 25.48 -12.14
CA MET A 1 -8.63 25.01 -11.35
C MET A 1 -8.33 23.57 -10.98
N SER A 2 -8.01 23.37 -9.72
CA SER A 2 -7.56 22.11 -9.13
C SER A 2 -8.69 21.09 -9.14
N ASP A 3 -8.46 19.94 -9.76
CA ASP A 3 -9.37 18.81 -9.62
C ASP A 3 -9.05 18.09 -8.31
N THR A 4 -9.64 18.61 -7.24
CA THR A 4 -9.63 18.07 -5.88
C THR A 4 -10.81 17.12 -5.73
N ALA A 5 -10.73 15.90 -6.28
CA ALA A 5 -11.82 14.94 -6.09
C ALA A 5 -11.43 13.46 -6.29
N THR A 6 -10.60 12.88 -5.41
CA THR A 6 -10.75 11.45 -5.02
C THR A 6 -10.14 11.20 -3.63
N ALA A 7 -10.76 11.75 -2.58
CA ALA A 7 -10.56 11.25 -1.22
C ALA A 7 -11.94 11.21 -0.57
N PRO A 8 -12.54 10.00 -0.42
CA PRO A 8 -12.60 9.43 0.93
C PRO A 8 -12.84 7.90 0.97
N VAL A 9 -11.83 7.02 1.04
CA VAL A 9 -12.11 5.59 1.36
C VAL A 9 -10.92 4.86 2.02
N LEU A 10 -10.53 5.20 3.25
CA LEU A 10 -9.58 4.33 4.02
C LEU A 10 -9.94 4.16 5.50
N ARG A 11 -11.23 4.33 5.87
CA ARG A 11 -11.72 3.78 7.13
C ARG A 11 -12.48 2.50 6.77
N GLY A 12 -11.88 1.34 7.04
CA GLY A 12 -12.49 0.02 6.84
C GLY A 12 -12.08 -0.76 5.58
N VAL A 13 -11.31 -0.18 4.65
CA VAL A 13 -10.84 -0.91 3.46
C VAL A 13 -9.55 -1.66 3.78
N ARG A 14 -9.58 -2.98 3.59
CA ARG A 14 -8.39 -3.84 3.60
C ARG A 14 -7.64 -3.65 2.28
N LEU A 15 -6.32 -3.50 2.34
CA LEU A 15 -5.51 -3.51 1.12
C LEU A 15 -5.56 -4.91 0.49
N SER A 16 -5.92 -5.01 -0.79
CA SER A 16 -5.69 -6.23 -1.55
C SER A 16 -4.30 -6.24 -2.19
N GLY A 17 -3.81 -7.41 -2.59
CA GLY A 17 -2.57 -7.52 -3.36
C GLY A 17 -2.59 -6.71 -4.66
N ARG A 18 -3.76 -6.63 -5.32
CA ARG A 18 -3.95 -5.83 -6.52
C ARG A 18 -3.76 -4.34 -6.24
N ASP A 19 -4.29 -3.85 -5.12
CA ASP A 19 -4.15 -2.44 -4.71
C ASP A 19 -2.69 -2.09 -4.41
N VAL A 20 -1.97 -2.99 -3.74
CA VAL A 20 -0.53 -2.85 -3.49
C VAL A 20 0.24 -2.68 -4.80
N ARG A 21 -0.02 -3.56 -5.78
CA ARG A 21 0.62 -3.47 -7.11
C ARG A 21 0.30 -2.16 -7.81
N LEU A 22 -0.97 -1.77 -7.83
CA LEU A 22 -1.42 -0.55 -8.50
C LEU A 22 -0.76 0.69 -7.90
N LEU A 23 -0.80 0.83 -6.58
CA LEU A 23 -0.23 1.98 -5.85
C LEU A 23 1.29 2.03 -5.94
N ARG A 24 1.96 0.87 -5.94
CA ARG A 24 3.41 0.77 -6.14
C ARG A 24 3.78 1.22 -7.56
N SER A 25 3.10 0.68 -8.58
CA SER A 25 3.36 0.99 -9.99
C SER A 25 3.06 2.45 -10.31
N ALA A 26 2.00 3.04 -9.75
CA ALA A 26 1.68 4.47 -9.91
C ALA A 26 2.79 5.39 -9.36
N ARG A 27 3.61 4.89 -8.43
CA ARG A 27 4.78 5.59 -7.88
C ARG A 27 6.08 5.31 -8.64
N GLY A 28 6.03 4.47 -9.68
CA GLY A 28 7.23 4.04 -10.41
C GLY A 28 8.14 3.10 -9.61
N TRP A 29 7.69 2.56 -8.49
CA TRP A 29 8.52 1.70 -7.64
C TRP A 29 8.54 0.26 -8.16
N SER A 30 9.70 -0.38 -8.11
CA SER A 30 9.88 -1.83 -8.19
C SER A 30 9.43 -2.52 -6.89
N GLN A 31 9.25 -3.85 -6.95
CA GLN A 31 8.93 -4.64 -5.76
C GLN A 31 10.04 -4.57 -4.70
N GLY A 32 11.30 -4.45 -5.13
CA GLY A 32 12.45 -4.28 -4.23
C GLY A 32 12.43 -2.93 -3.50
N GLU A 33 12.06 -1.86 -4.18
CA GLU A 33 11.95 -0.53 -3.55
C GLU A 33 10.80 -0.47 -2.55
N LEU A 34 9.64 -1.05 -2.87
CA LEU A 34 8.56 -1.16 -1.89
C LEU A 34 8.97 -2.03 -0.70
N GLY A 35 9.68 -3.12 -0.95
CA GLY A 35 10.25 -3.97 0.08
C GLY A 35 11.15 -3.18 1.03
N ALA A 36 12.13 -2.43 0.50
CA ALA A 36 13.03 -1.58 1.26
C ALA A 36 12.27 -0.54 2.11
N LYS A 37 11.22 0.08 1.58
CA LYS A 37 10.40 1.07 2.30
C LYS A 37 9.52 0.49 3.40
N THR A 38 9.20 -0.81 3.34
CA THR A 38 8.30 -1.49 4.28
C THR A 38 9.02 -2.45 5.22
N GLY A 39 10.32 -2.68 5.00
CA GLY A 39 11.08 -3.74 5.67
C GLY A 39 10.63 -5.14 5.27
N LEU A 40 9.98 -5.30 4.10
CA LEU A 40 9.60 -6.59 3.53
C LEU A 40 10.57 -6.97 2.42
N TYR A 41 10.75 -8.27 2.19
CA TYR A 41 11.55 -8.73 1.06
C TYR A 41 10.75 -8.66 -0.25
N ALA A 42 11.42 -8.39 -1.37
CA ALA A 42 10.77 -8.33 -2.69
C ALA A 42 9.93 -9.57 -3.05
N PRO A 43 10.35 -10.82 -2.72
CA PRO A 43 9.51 -12.00 -2.91
C PRO A 43 8.22 -11.97 -2.10
N ALA A 44 8.25 -11.42 -0.88
CA ALA A 44 7.04 -11.25 -0.06
C ALA A 44 6.08 -10.24 -0.71
N ILE A 45 6.59 -9.13 -1.24
CA ILE A 45 5.79 -8.18 -2.04
C ILE A 45 5.15 -8.90 -3.24
N SER A 46 5.91 -9.71 -3.97
CA SER A 46 5.39 -10.48 -5.10
C SER A 46 4.30 -11.48 -4.70
N ALA A 47 4.47 -12.18 -3.58
CA ALA A 47 3.49 -13.12 -3.05
C ALA A 47 2.19 -12.43 -2.62
N ILE A 48 2.31 -11.27 -1.96
CA ILE A 48 1.17 -10.41 -1.60
C ILE A 48 0.43 -9.94 -2.85
N GLU A 49 1.14 -9.40 -3.84
CA GLU A 49 0.54 -8.86 -5.07
C GLU A 49 -0.22 -9.91 -5.88
N LYS A 50 0.22 -11.17 -5.81
CA LYS A 50 -0.43 -12.31 -6.45
C LYS A 50 -1.54 -12.96 -5.60
N GLY A 51 -1.71 -12.52 -4.35
CA GLY A 51 -2.66 -13.11 -3.41
C GLY A 51 -2.23 -14.46 -2.82
N HIS A 52 -0.97 -14.86 -3.01
CA HIS A 52 -0.41 -16.09 -2.45
C HIS A 52 -0.03 -15.94 -0.96
N GLN A 53 0.11 -14.70 -0.49
CA GLN A 53 0.38 -14.40 0.92
C GLN A 53 -0.69 -13.43 1.43
N PRO A 54 -1.49 -13.83 2.45
CA PRO A 54 -2.42 -12.91 3.08
C PRO A 54 -1.66 -11.83 3.84
N LEU A 55 -2.22 -10.62 3.87
CA LEU A 55 -1.67 -9.53 4.66
C LEU A 55 -2.04 -9.70 6.13
N THR A 56 -1.03 -9.79 6.99
CA THR A 56 -1.24 -9.56 8.41
C THR A 56 -1.57 -8.08 8.64
N ARG A 57 -2.17 -7.76 9.79
CA ARG A 57 -2.47 -6.37 10.15
C ARG A 57 -1.21 -5.49 10.17
N GLU A 58 -0.10 -6.05 10.64
CA GLU A 58 1.17 -5.33 10.67
C GLU A 58 1.70 -5.03 9.27
N MET A 59 1.70 -6.01 8.38
CA MET A 59 2.12 -5.84 6.99
C MET A 59 1.25 -4.81 6.27
N GLU A 60 -0.07 -4.89 6.47
CA GLU A 60 -1.03 -3.92 5.95
C GLU A 60 -0.68 -2.50 6.41
N LEU A 61 -0.42 -2.29 7.71
CA LEU A 61 -0.06 -0.97 8.23
C LEU A 61 1.28 -0.44 7.70
N ARG A 62 2.27 -1.31 7.48
CA ARG A 62 3.54 -0.92 6.84
C ARG A 62 3.32 -0.50 5.38
N LEU A 63 2.51 -1.25 4.65
CA LEU A 63 2.16 -0.95 3.26
C LEU A 63 1.34 0.35 3.14
N VAL A 64 0.32 0.55 3.99
CA VAL A 64 -0.45 1.81 4.01
C VAL A 64 0.47 3.00 4.23
N ARG A 65 1.38 2.93 5.22
CA ARG A 65 2.29 4.05 5.51
C ARG A 65 3.24 4.35 4.34
N ALA A 66 3.76 3.33 3.66
CA ALA A 66 4.64 3.52 2.52
C ALA A 66 3.90 4.01 1.26
N LEU A 67 2.68 3.51 1.02
CA LEU A 67 1.87 3.79 -0.17
C LEU A 67 0.90 4.95 0.02
N TRP A 68 0.81 5.52 1.23
CA TRP A 68 -0.07 6.63 1.57
C TRP A 68 0.49 7.47 2.72
N PRO A 69 1.65 8.14 2.53
CA PRO A 69 2.32 8.88 3.60
C PRO A 69 1.52 10.11 4.11
N ASP A 70 0.61 10.67 3.29
CA ASP A 70 -0.08 11.93 3.62
C ASP A 70 -1.39 11.74 4.43
N LYS A 71 -1.69 10.53 4.91
CA LYS A 71 -2.79 10.32 5.87
C LYS A 71 -2.24 10.10 7.28
N GLU A 72 -2.30 11.14 8.09
CA GLU A 72 -2.28 11.02 9.54
C GLU A 72 -3.32 9.97 10.00
N PRO A 73 -2.94 9.00 10.85
CA PRO A 73 -3.87 8.05 11.42
C PRO A 73 -4.69 8.74 12.52
N GLY A 74 -5.79 9.42 12.16
CA GLY A 74 -6.70 9.91 13.20
C GLY A 74 -7.75 10.95 12.86
N THR A 75 -7.65 11.73 11.79
CA THR A 75 -8.57 12.87 11.66
C THR A 75 -9.97 12.42 11.22
N PRO A 76 -11.06 12.81 11.95
CA PRO A 76 -12.44 12.36 11.70
C PRO A 76 -12.87 12.49 10.24
#